data_AF-A0A1J5RME3-F1
#
_entry.id   AF-A0A1J5RME3-F1
#
_cell.length_a   1.000
_cell.length_b   1.000
_cell.length_c   1.000
_cell.angle_alpha   90.00
_cell.angle_beta   90.00
_cell.angle_gamma   90.00
#
_symmetry.space_group_name_H-M   'P 1'
#
loop_
_entity.id
_entity.type
_entity.pdbx_description
1 polymer ?
#
loop_
_entity_poly.entity_id
_entity_poly.type
_entity_poly.pdbx_seq_one_letter_code
_entity_poly.pdbx_strand_id
1 'polypeptide(L)' 'MVFWDILVYVAWSLSAAMLVWMLVDAFMISSQYNEEYLMSSREGAEDDVVHGIHLEEGNE' A
#
# COMPACT_ATOMS: atom_id res chain seq x y z
N MET A 1 -8.52 -35.32 19.20
CA MET A 1 -8.04 -35.32 17.80
C MET A 1 -8.86 -34.32 16.99
N VAL A 2 -10.13 -34.62 16.66
CA VAL A 2 -11.00 -33.79 15.80
C VAL A 2 -11.04 -32.28 16.11
N PHE A 3 -11.14 -31.89 17.38
CA PHE A 3 -11.20 -30.46 17.76
C PHE A 3 -9.94 -29.68 17.32
N TRP A 4 -8.75 -30.26 17.54
CA TRP A 4 -7.50 -29.63 17.14
C TRP A 4 -7.33 -29.62 15.63
N ASP A 5 -7.78 -30.68 14.95
CA ASP A 5 -7.71 -30.76 13.48
C ASP A 5 -8.55 -29.66 12.82
N ILE A 6 -9.76 -29.41 13.34
CA ILE A 6 -10.62 -28.32 12.84
C ILE A 6 -9.93 -26.96 13.01
N LEU A 7 -9.33 -26.69 14.17
CA LEU A 7 -8.60 -25.44 14.39
C LEU A 7 -7.42 -25.27 13.43
N VAL A 8 -6.69 -26.35 13.13
CA VAL A 8 -5.59 -26.32 12.16
C VAL A 8 -6.10 -26.01 10.75
N TYR A 9 -7.19 -26.64 10.31
CA TYR A 9 -7.77 -26.34 9.00
C TYR A 9 -8.29 -24.90 8.89
N VAL A 10 -8.89 -24.37 9.96
CA VAL A 10 -9.34 -22.97 10.01
C VAL A 10 -8.15 -22.02 9.91
N ALA A 11 -7.08 -22.27 10.67
CA ALA A 11 -5.88 -21.44 10.64
C ALA A 11 -5.21 -21.45 9.25
N TRP A 12 -5.11 -22.62 8.62
CA TRP A 12 -4.60 -22.73 7.25
C TRP A 12 -5.47 -22.00 6.23
N SER A 13 -6.80 -22.13 6.35
CA SER A 13 -7.74 -21.46 5.44
C SER A 13 -7.66 -19.94 5.57
N LEU A 14 -7.55 -19.41 6.80
CA LEU A 14 -7.37 -17.99 7.06
C LEU A 14 -6.04 -17.47 6.51
N SER A 15 -4.96 -18.24 6.69
CA SER A 15 -3.64 -17.90 6.13
C SER A 15 -3.68 -17.82 4.59
N ALA A 16 -4.27 -18.82 3.94
CA ALA A 16 -4.43 -18.84 2.49
C ALA A 16 -5.29 -17.67 1.99
N ALA A 17 -6.39 -17.37 2.69
CA ALA A 17 -7.25 -16.23 2.36
C ALA A 17 -6.52 -14.89 2.48
N MET A 18 -5.73 -14.69 3.55
CA MET A 18 -4.88 -13.51 3.71
C MET A 18 -3.86 -13.37 2.59
N LEU A 19 -3.18 -14.46 2.22
CA LEU A 19 -2.20 -14.45 1.13
C LEU A 19 -2.84 -14.03 -0.19
N VAL A 20 -3.98 -14.64 -0.53
CA VAL A 20 -4.72 -14.28 -1.75
C VAL A 20 -5.14 -12.81 -1.73
N TRP A 21 -5.62 -12.32 -0.59
CA TRP A 21 -5.98 -10.91 -0.45
C TRP A 21 -4.78 -9.99 -0.68
N MET A 22 -3.62 -10.28 -0.08
CA MET A 22 -2.41 -9.49 -0.32
C MET A 22 -1.99 -9.46 -1.79
N LEU A 23 -2.11 -10.58 -2.51
CA LEU A 23 -1.79 -10.64 -3.93
C LEU A 23 -2.77 -9.83 -4.78
N VAL A 24 -4.08 -9.91 -4.48
CA VAL A 24 -5.10 -9.12 -5.19
C VAL A 24 -4.88 -7.64 -4.96
N ASP A 25 -4.59 -7.24 -3.73
CA ASP A 25 -4.31 -5.85 -3.35
C ASP A 25 -3.07 -5.32 -4.09
N ALA A 26 -1.96 -6.06 -4.04
CA ALA A 26 -0.74 -5.71 -4.74
C ALA A 26 -0.96 -5.59 -6.26
N PHE A 27 -1.69 -6.53 -6.87
CA PHE A 27 -2.00 -6.49 -8.30
C PHE A 27 -2.91 -5.31 -8.65
N MET A 28 -3.91 -5.01 -7.82
CA MET A 28 -4.81 -3.88 -8.04
C MET A 28 -4.04 -2.55 -7.97
N ILE A 29 -3.19 -2.37 -6.96
CA ILE A 29 -2.38 -1.16 -6.78
C ILE A 29 -1.39 -1.02 -7.94
N SER A 30 -0.70 -2.10 -8.32
CA SER A 30 0.22 -2.10 -9.47
C SER A 30 -0.49 -1.74 -10.79
N SER A 31 -1.76 -2.13 -10.96
CA SER A 31 -2.54 -1.75 -12.14
C SER A 31 -3.03 -0.31 -12.12
N GLN A 32 -3.26 0.28 -10.94
CA GLN A 32 -3.84 1.63 -10.82
C GLN A 32 -2.78 2.73 -10.77
N TYR A 33 -1.56 2.42 -10.33
CA TYR A 33 -0.48 3.39 -10.15
C TYR A 33 0.73 3.02 -11.00
N ASN A 34 1.35 4.03 -11.63
CA ASN A 34 2.57 3.82 -12.41
C ASN A 34 3.74 3.45 -11.49
N GLU A 35 4.63 2.56 -11.94
CA GLU A 35 5.86 2.17 -11.24
C GLU A 35 6.69 3.37 -10.80
N GLU A 36 6.81 4.40 -11.65
CA GLU A 36 7.52 5.64 -11.33
C GLU A 36 6.89 6.38 -10.15
N TYR A 37 5.57 6.33 -10.00
CA TYR A 37 4.88 6.88 -8.85
C TYR A 37 5.08 6.02 -7.60
N LEU A 38 4.97 4.69 -7.70
CA LEU A 38 5.15 3.75 -6.58
C LEU A 38 6.58 3.72 -6.05
N MET A 39 7.59 3.92 -6.92
CA MET A 39 9.00 3.99 -6.56
C MET A 39 9.46 5.42 -6.24
N SER A 40 8.64 6.43 -6.51
CA SER A 40 8.97 7.79 -6.12
C SER A 40 8.89 7.89 -4.59
N SER A 41 10.03 8.21 -3.95
CA SER A 41 10.09 8.58 -2.54
C SER A 41 9.49 9.97 -2.34
N ARG A 42 8.20 10.14 -2.67
CA ARG A 42 7.43 11.36 -2.45
C ARG A 42 6.94 11.37 -1.00
N GLU A 43 7.88 11.39 -0.06
CA GLU A 43 7.58 11.85 1.29
C GLU A 43 7.39 13.37 1.20
N GLY A 44 6.15 13.83 0.98
CA GLY A 44 5.84 15.27 1.01
C GLY A 44 5.90 16.03 -0.33
N ALA A 45 5.67 15.39 -1.48
CA ALA A 45 5.56 16.16 -2.73
C ALA A 45 4.35 17.10 -2.80
N GLU A 46 3.38 16.92 -1.89
CA GLU A 46 2.29 17.86 -1.64
C GLU A 46 2.82 19.12 -0.92
N ASP A 47 3.74 18.92 0.03
CA ASP A 47 4.41 19.96 0.81
C ASP A 47 5.39 20.77 -0.06
N ASP A 48 6.09 20.15 -1.00
CA ASP A 48 7.08 20.84 -1.85
C ASP A 48 6.41 21.83 -2.83
N VAL A 49 5.20 21.51 -3.33
CA VAL A 49 4.40 22.41 -4.15
C VAL A 49 3.83 23.56 -3.31
N VAL A 50 3.42 23.28 -2.07
CA VAL A 50 2.91 24.29 -1.12
C VAL A 50 4.04 25.16 -0.53
N HIS A 51 5.24 24.64 -0.41
CA HIS A 51 6.39 25.38 0.09
C HIS A 51 7.05 26.23 -1.01
N GLY A 52 7.09 25.73 -2.26
CA GLY A 52 7.61 26.46 -3.41
C GLY A 52 6.82 27.74 -3.74
N ILE A 53 5.48 27.70 -3.64
CA ILE A 53 4.63 28.90 -3.82
C ILE A 53 4.89 29.98 -2.76
N HIS A 54 5.31 29.60 -1.55
CA HIS A 54 5.55 30.55 -0.46
C HIS A 54 6.90 31.29 -0.58
N LEU A 55 7.86 30.72 -1.34
CA LEU A 55 9.16 31.34 -1.59
C LEU A 55 9.13 32.35 -2.75
N GLU A 56 8.19 32.22 -3.69
CA GLU A 56 8.00 33.20 -4.77
C GLU A 56 7.29 34.48 -4.31
N GLU A 57 6.33 34.42 -3.39
CA GLU A 57 5.61 35.60 -2.89
C GLU A 57 6.44 36.49 -1.92
N GLY A 58 7.57 35.99 -1.41
CA GLY A 58 8.40 36.71 -0.44
C GLY A 58 9.52 37.57 -1.04
N ASN A 59 9.66 37.60 -2.36
CA ASN A 59 10.76 38.27 -3.08
C ASN A 59 10.30 39.42 -3.98
N GLU A 60 9.11 39.98 -3.72
CA GLU A 60 8.60 41.22 -4.35
C GLU A 60 8.72 42.44 -3.43
#